data_AF-A0A1C6E9S8-F1
#
_entry.id   AF-A0A1C6E9S8-F1
#
_cell.length_a   1.000
_cell.length_b   1.000
_cell.length_c   1.000
_cell.angle_alpha   90.00
_cell.angle_beta   90.00
_cell.angle_gamma   90.00
#
_symmetry.space_group_name_H-M   'P 1'
#
loop_
_entity.id
_entity.type
_entity.pdbx_description
1 polymer ?
#
loop_
_entity_poly.entity_id
_entity_poly.type
_entity_poly.pdbx_seq_one_letter_code
_entity_poly.pdbx_strand_id
1 'polypeptide(L)' 'MKCPYNRKSETQLQNWNQNPDDNQNFTDGKIVTQTVFELMDCEKENCGAWHDGKCCYAAVSLCNE' A
#
# COMPACT_ATOMS: atom_id res chain seq x y z
N MET A 1 8.11 -6.61 12.81
CA MET A 1 6.80 -7.18 12.45
C MET A 1 5.95 -6.02 11.95
N LYS A 2 5.37 -6.10 10.74
CA LYS A 2 4.58 -5.01 10.16
C LYS A 2 3.10 -5.19 10.51
N CYS A 3 2.41 -4.11 10.86
CA CYS A 3 0.96 -4.09 11.07
C CYS A 3 0.27 -4.21 9.71
N PRO A 4 -0.42 -5.33 9.41
CA PRO A 4 -0.99 -5.55 8.08
C PRO A 4 -2.19 -4.63 7.78
N TYR A 5 -2.75 -3.96 8.81
CA TYR A 5 -3.98 -3.19 8.70
C TYR A 5 -3.78 -1.67 8.83
N ASN A 6 -2.63 -1.22 9.32
CA ASN A 6 -2.32 0.20 9.43
C ASN A 6 -1.29 0.59 8.37
N ARG A 7 -1.73 1.45 7.46
CA ARG A 7 -0.86 2.08 6.47
C ARG A 7 -0.20 3.29 7.13
N LYS A 8 1.13 3.30 7.15
CA LYS A 8 1.94 4.45 7.54
C LYS A 8 1.81 5.56 6.51
N SER A 9 1.87 5.18 5.24
CA SER A 9 1.78 6.10 4.12
C SER A 9 1.18 5.38 2.92
N GLU A 10 0.47 6.16 2.10
CA GLU A 10 -0.01 5.75 0.80
C GLU A 10 0.55 6.75 -0.22
N THR A 11 1.30 6.26 -1.20
CA THR A 11 1.85 7.08 -2.27
C THR A 11 1.30 6.57 -3.59
N GLN A 12 0.59 7.43 -4.31
CA GLN A 12 0.22 7.18 -5.70
C GLN A 12 1.25 7.82 -6.63
N LEU A 13 1.87 6.98 -7.44
CA LEU A 13 2.74 7.39 -8.53
C LEU A 13 1.98 7.20 -9.84
N GLN A 14 1.69 8.30 -10.51
CA GLN A 14 1.15 8.27 -11.86
C GLN A 14 2.28 8.60 -12.84
N ASN A 15 2.62 7.63 -13.67
CA ASN A 15 3.59 7.82 -14.74
C ASN A 15 2.85 7.87 -16.08
N TRP A 16 3.07 8.95 -16.82
CA TRP A 16 2.48 9.14 -18.13
C TRP A 16 3.57 9.05 -19.19
N ASN A 17 3.54 7.98 -19.97
CA ASN A 17 4.42 7.80 -21.11
C ASN A 17 3.62 8.06 -22.38
N GLN A 18 4.01 9.09 -23.14
CA GLN A 18 3.51 9.33 -24.50
C GLN A 18 4.63 9.07 -25.49
N ASN A 19 4.31 8.34 -26.55
CA ASN A 19 5.20 8.18 -27.68
C ASN A 19 4.65 9.04 -28.82
N PRO A 20 5.45 9.91 -29.43
CA PRO A 20 5.03 10.64 -30.61
C PRO A 20 4.88 9.68 -31.80
N ASP A 21 3.88 9.94 -32.65
CA ASP A 21 3.75 9.30 -33.95
C ASP A 21 4.77 9.83 -34.96
N ASP A 22 4.80 9.25 -36.17
CA ASP A 22 5.73 9.65 -37.25
C ASP A 22 5.61 11.13 -37.66
N ASN A 23 4.49 11.79 -37.30
CA ASN A 23 4.25 13.21 -37.54
C ASN A 23 4.50 14.08 -36.29
N GLN A 24 5.18 13.54 -35.26
CA GLN A 24 5.44 14.19 -33.97
C GLN A 24 4.17 14.55 -33.17
N ASN A 25 3.03 13.92 -33.46
CA ASN A 25 1.83 14.10 -32.64
C ASN A 25 1.80 13.06 -31.53
N PHE A 26 1.46 13.50 -30.33
CA PHE A 26 1.30 12.62 -29.16
C PHE A 26 -0.13 12.06 -29.14
N THR A 27 -0.42 11.14 -30.06
CA THR A 27 -1.74 10.54 -30.23
C THR A 27 -1.95 9.29 -29.36
N ASP A 28 -0.86 8.63 -28.94
CA ASP A 28 -0.90 7.44 -28.10
C ASP A 28 -0.12 7.62 -26.80
N GLY A 29 -0.69 7.13 -25.70
CA GLY A 29 -0.08 7.24 -24.38
C GLY A 29 -0.56 6.17 -23.42
N LYS A 30 0.34 5.72 -22.55
CA LYS A 30 0.04 4.78 -21.48
C LYS A 30 0.14 5.49 -20.14
N ILE A 31 -0.91 5.38 -19.34
CA ILE A 31 -0.90 5.80 -17.93
C ILE A 31 -0.60 4.56 -17.10
N VAL A 32 0.45 4.63 -16.29
CA VAL A 32 0.79 3.62 -15.29
C VAL A 32 0.55 4.25 -13.93
N THR A 33 -0.51 3.81 -13.23
CA THR A 33 -0.76 4.19 -11.85
C THR A 33 -0.22 3.10 -10.94
N GLN A 34 0.74 3.44 -10.09
CA GLN A 34 1.28 2.57 -9.07
C GLN A 34 0.92 3.12 -7.69
N THR A 35 0.24 2.30 -6.88
CA THR A 35 -0.04 2.64 -5.49
C THR A 35 0.91 1.86 -4.58
N VAL A 36 1.77 2.59 -3.87
CA VAL A 36 2.71 2.03 -2.90
C VAL A 36 2.14 2.25 -1.50
N PHE A 37 1.99 1.17 -0.75
CA PHE A 37 1.56 1.20 0.65
C PHE A 37 2.75 0.87 1.55
N GLU A 38 3.08 1.76 2.46
CA GLU A 38 4.02 1.45 3.54
C GLU A 38 3.21 1.03 4.77
N LEU A 39 3.42 -0.20 5.26
CA LEU A 39 2.76 -0.69 6.48
C LEU A 39 3.48 -0.14 7.72
N MET A 40 2.72 0.25 8.74
CA MET A 40 3.27 0.66 10.04
C MET A 40 3.99 -0.50 10.73
N ASP A 41 4.95 -0.18 11.58
CA ASP A 41 5.57 -1.18 12.46
C ASP A 41 4.64 -1.53 13.62
N CYS A 42 4.66 -2.80 14.03
CA CYS A 42 3.95 -3.29 15.21
C CYS A 42 4.84 -3.09 16.44
N GLU A 43 4.43 -2.22 17.36
CA GLU A 43 5.16 -1.89 18.58
C GLU A 43 5.00 -2.92 19.73
N LYS A 44 4.55 -4.14 19.40
CA LYS A 44 4.34 -5.24 20.34
C LYS A 44 3.45 -4.80 21.52
N GLU A 45 3.91 -4.96 22.76
CA GLU A 45 3.17 -4.64 24.00
C GLU A 45 2.66 -3.20 24.07
N ASN A 46 3.24 -2.27 23.29
CA ASN A 46 2.76 -0.89 23.20
C ASN A 46 1.65 -0.70 22.15
N CYS A 47 1.33 -1.73 21.36
CA CYS A 47 0.27 -1.74 20.38
C CYS A 47 -0.97 -2.42 20.96
N GLY A 48 -2.11 -1.73 21.01
CA GLY A 48 -3.38 -2.30 21.49
C GLY A 48 -3.91 -3.48 20.64
N ALA A 49 -3.30 -3.72 19.47
CA ALA A 49 -3.56 -4.88 18.63
C ALA A 49 -2.60 -6.05 18.92
N TRP A 50 -1.66 -5.95 19.86
CA TRP A 50 -0.74 -7.04 20.16
C TRP A 50 -1.41 -8.10 21.04
N HIS A 51 -1.46 -9.32 20.53
CA HIS A 51 -2.01 -10.47 21.24
C HIS A 51 -1.25 -11.73 20.85
N ASP A 52 -0.85 -12.53 21.83
CA ASP A 52 -0.21 -13.85 21.62
C ASP A 52 0.98 -13.84 20.64
N GLY A 53 1.89 -12.86 20.79
CA GLY A 53 3.10 -12.77 19.96
C GLY A 53 2.90 -12.24 18.55
N LYS A 54 1.67 -11.81 18.19
CA LYS A 54 1.31 -11.26 16.88
C LYS A 54 0.48 -9.98 17.01
N CYS A 55 0.54 -9.08 16.02
CA CYS A 55 -0.38 -7.95 15.94
C CYS A 55 -1.71 -8.40 15.29
N CYS A 56 -2.73 -8.66 16.13
CA CYS A 56 -4.12 -9.00 15.80
C CYS A 56 -5.06 -7.82 16.13
N TYR A 57 -5.69 -7.21 15.12
CA TYR A 57 -6.75 -6.22 15.37
C TYR A 57 -8.11 -6.92 15.51
N ALA A 58 -8.84 -6.64 16.61
CA ALA A 58 -10.10 -7.32 16.96
C ALA A 58 -11.23 -7.18 15.93
N ALA A 59 -11.19 -6.18 15.03
CA ALA A 59 -12.25 -5.96 14.04
C ALA A 59 -12.17 -6.90 12.83
N VAL A 60 -11.02 -7.56 12.60
CA VAL A 60 -10.88 -8.56 11.55
C VAL A 60 -10.72 -9.89 12.26
N SER A 61 -11.78 -10.70 12.24
CA SER A 61 -11.98 -11.97 12.95
C SER A 61 -10.97 -13.09 12.60
N LEU A 62 -9.74 -12.74 12.22
CA LEU A 62 -8.64 -13.61 11.77
C LEU A 62 -7.81 -14.18 12.92
N CYS A 63 -8.16 -13.88 14.18
CA CYS A 63 -7.51 -14.46 15.36
C CYS A 63 -8.53 -15.19 16.28
N ASN A 64 -9.66 -15.63 15.71
CA ASN A 64 -10.63 -16.52 16.37
C ASN A 64 -10.30 -17.99 16.07
N GLU A 65 -9.16 -18.49 16.51
CA GLU A 65 -8.90 -19.93 16.62
C GLU A 65 -8.09 -20.22 17.88
#